data_AF-A0A512L7J0-F1
#
_entry.id   AF-A0A512L7J0-F1
#
_cell.length_a   1.000
_cell.length_b   1.000
_cell.length_c   1.000
_cell.angle_alpha   90.00
_cell.angle_beta   90.00
_cell.angle_gamma   90.00
#
_symmetry.space_group_name_H-M   'P 1'
#
loop_
_entity.id
_entity.type
_entity.pdbx_description
1 polymer ?
#
loop_
_entity_poly.entity_id
_entity_poly.type
_entity_poly.pdbx_seq_one_letter_code
_entity_poly.pdbx_strand_id
1 'polypeptide(L)' 'MHKVGIVTVWAGILMSLLGLIFGAIDLVEYGEPSIWIAMVPAGFALLLLGTVVTQFSTK' A
#
# COMPACT_ATOMS: atom_id res chain seq x y z
N MET A 1 -10.63 1.51 17.73
CA MET A 1 -9.71 0.92 16.73
C MET A 1 -10.04 1.38 15.29
N HIS A 2 -11.22 1.96 15.07
CA HIS A 2 -11.70 2.45 13.78
C HIS A 2 -10.77 3.50 13.14
N LYS A 3 -10.34 4.51 13.91
CA LYS A 3 -9.38 5.52 13.42
C LYS A 3 -8.04 4.92 12.99
N VAL A 4 -7.54 3.94 13.73
CA VAL A 4 -6.28 3.25 13.38
C VAL A 4 -6.44 2.49 12.07
N GLY A 5 -7.54 1.74 11.91
CA GLY A 5 -7.83 1.03 10.68
C GLY A 5 -7.93 1.96 9.46
N ILE A 6 -8.59 3.12 9.59
CA ILE A 6 -8.64 4.13 8.53
C ILE A 6 -7.25 4.65 8.15
N VAL A 7 -6.41 4.98 9.13
CA VAL A 7 -5.03 5.44 8.87
C VAL A 7 -4.21 4.35 8.17
N THR A 8 -4.36 3.09 8.58
CA THR A 8 -3.68 1.96 7.94
C THR A 8 -4.13 1.76 6.50
N VAL A 9 -5.42 1.95 6.20
CA VAL A 9 -5.91 1.92 4.80
C VAL A 9 -5.24 3.02 3.98
N TRP A 10 -5.21 4.26 4.48
CA TRP A 10 -4.55 5.36 3.78
C TRP A 10 -3.06 5.11 3.54
N ALA A 11 -2.36 4.54 4.53
CA ALA A 11 -0.97 4.14 4.38
C ALA A 11 -0.80 3.09 3.27
N GLY A 12 -1.68 2.09 3.22
CA GLY A 12 -1.68 1.07 2.17
C GLY A 12 -1.92 1.65 0.77
N ILE A 13 -2.85 2.60 0.62
CA ILE A 13 -3.09 3.31 -0.66
C ILE A 13 -1.83 4.05 -1.10
N LEU A 14 -1.25 4.86 -0.22
CA LEU A 14 -0.06 5.65 -0.53
C LEU A 14 1.12 4.74 -0.89
N MET A 15 1.32 3.66 -0.15
CA MET A 15 2.39 2.70 -0.41
C MET A 15 2.26 2.04 -1.78
N SER A 16 1.04 1.63 -2.16
CA SER A 16 0.78 1.08 -3.50
C SER A 16 0.99 2.11 -4.61
N LEU A 17 0.53 3.35 -4.43
CA LEU A 17 0.72 4.42 -5.43
C LEU A 17 2.20 4.75 -5.61
N LEU A 18 2.95 4.89 -4.52
CA LEU A 18 4.39 5.16 -4.60
C LEU A 18 5.14 3.99 -5.25
N GLY A 19 4.79 2.75 -4.93
CA GLY A 19 5.38 1.57 -5.56
C GLY A 19 5.14 1.52 -7.07
N LEU A 20 3.94 1.91 -7.52
CA LEU A 20 3.62 2.02 -8.95
C LEU A 20 4.35 3.18 -9.62
N ILE A 21 4.36 4.36 -9.01
CA ILE A 21 5.00 5.56 -9.58
C ILE A 21 6.50 5.32 -9.74
N PHE A 22 7.21 4.97 -8.66
CA PHE A 22 8.65 4.77 -8.73
C PHE A 22 9.03 3.51 -9.50
N GLY A 23 8.21 2.44 -9.40
CA GLY A 23 8.40 1.24 -10.22
C GLY A 23 8.28 1.52 -11.72
N ALA A 24 7.36 2.39 -12.13
CA ALA A 24 7.21 2.80 -13.52
C ALA A 24 8.31 3.74 -13.99
N ILE A 25 8.75 4.69 -13.15
CA ILE A 25 9.89 5.57 -13.45
C ILE A 25 11.14 4.73 -13.73
N ASP A 26 11.49 3.82 -12.81
CA ASP A 26 12.68 2.98 -12.96
C ASP A 26 12.57 2.03 -14.16
N LEU A 27 11.37 1.50 -14.45
CA LEU A 27 11.17 0.66 -15.62
C LEU A 27 11.41 1.44 -16.93
N VAL A 28 11.03 2.72 -16.98
CA VAL A 28 11.25 3.59 -18.14
C VAL A 28 12.71 4.04 -18.24
N GLU A 29 13.35 4.35 -17.12
CA GLU A 29 14.72 4.88 -17.07
C GLU A 29 15.77 3.78 -17.26
N TYR A 30 15.60 2.64 -16.61
CA TYR A 30 16.60 1.57 -16.55
C TYR A 30 16.19 0.30 -17.31
N GLY A 31 14.93 0.17 -17.73
CA GLY A 31 14.45 -0.99 -18.47
C GLY A 31 14.28 -2.27 -17.64
N GLU A 32 14.46 -2.19 -16.32
CA GLU A 32 14.36 -3.33 -15.40
C GLU A 32 13.26 -3.12 -14.33
N PRO A 33 12.59 -4.20 -13.89
CA PRO A 33 11.60 -4.12 -12.82
C PRO A 33 12.27 -3.71 -11.49
N SER A 34 11.82 -2.58 -10.94
CA SER A 34 12.38 -2.05 -9.71
C SER A 34 11.85 -2.71 -8.44
N ILE A 35 12.67 -2.69 -7.39
CA ILE A 35 12.28 -3.07 -6.02
C ILE A 35 11.09 -2.25 -5.50
N TRP A 36 10.86 -1.04 -6.04
CA TRP A 36 9.69 -0.23 -5.69
C TRP A 36 8.36 -0.94 -5.99
N ILE A 37 8.31 -1.83 -6.99
CA ILE A 37 7.13 -2.65 -7.30
C ILE A 37 6.75 -3.54 -6.10
N ALA A 38 7.71 -3.96 -5.27
CA ALA A 38 7.44 -4.76 -4.07
C ALA A 38 6.62 -4.00 -3.00
N MET A 39 6.53 -2.67 -3.08
CA MET A 39 5.65 -1.89 -2.22
C MET A 39 4.17 -2.11 -2.55
N VAL A 40 3.83 -2.54 -3.77
CA VAL A 40 2.44 -2.81 -4.18
C VAL A 40 1.83 -3.96 -3.36
N PRO A 41 2.39 -5.18 -3.34
CA PRO A 41 1.83 -6.26 -2.52
C PRO A 41 1.84 -5.94 -1.02
N ALA A 42 2.86 -5.22 -0.53
CA ALA A 42 2.89 -4.76 0.86
C ALA A 42 1.78 -3.72 1.17
N GLY A 43 1.51 -2.81 0.24
CA GLY A 43 0.39 -1.87 0.31
C GLY A 43 -0.95 -2.60 0.36
N PHE A 44 -1.14 -3.63 -0.47
CA PHE A 44 -2.34 -4.49 -0.40
C PHE A 44 -2.50 -5.21 0.95
N ALA A 45 -1.41 -5.70 1.53
CA ALA A 45 -1.45 -6.30 2.87
C ALA A 45 -1.89 -5.29 3.93
N LEU A 46 -1.41 -4.04 3.86
CA LEU A 46 -1.85 -2.95 4.74
C LEU A 46 -3.32 -2.56 4.51
N LEU A 47 -3.79 -2.54 3.26
CA LEU A 47 -5.21 -2.32 2.96
C LEU A 47 -6.09 -3.38 3.61
N LEU A 48 -5.72 -4.66 3.49
CA LEU A 48 -6.45 -5.76 4.12
C LEU A 48 -6.40 -5.63 5.65
N LEU A 49 -5.24 -5.37 6.23
CA LEU A 49 -5.11 -5.17 7.68
C LEU A 49 -5.97 -4.00 8.16
N GLY A 50 -5.91 -2.86 7.48
CA GLY A 50 -6.68 -1.67 7.82
C GLY A 50 -8.19 -1.91 7.74
N THR A 51 -8.66 -2.59 6.69
CA THR A 51 -10.09 -2.94 6.55
C THR A 51 -10.54 -3.90 7.66
N VAL A 52 -9.78 -4.96 7.94
CA VAL A 52 -10.02 -5.89 9.05
C VAL A 52 -10.10 -5.13 10.38
N VAL A 53 -9.06 -4.37 10.74
CA VAL A 53 -9.02 -3.60 12.00
C VAL A 53 -10.20 -2.62 12.11
N THR A 54 -10.61 -2.01 11.00
CA THR A 54 -11.77 -1.10 10.96
C THR A 54 -13.07 -1.85 11.26
N GLN A 55 -13.29 -3.01 10.63
CA GLN A 55 -14.51 -3.82 10.80
C GLN A 55 -14.60 -4.45 12.20
N PHE A 56 -13.48 -4.97 12.73
CA PHE A 56 -13.43 -5.54 14.08
C PHE A 56 -13.43 -4.48 15.19
N SER A 57 -13.26 -3.20 14.83
CA SER A 57 -13.45 -2.10 15.79
C SER A 57 -14.92 -1.83 16.13
N THR A 58 -15.87 -2.55 15.53
CA THR A 58 -17.29 -2.34 15.79
C THR A 58 -17.67 -2.88 17.17
N LYS A 59 -17.44 -2.04 18.17
CA LYS A 59 -18.16 -1.92 19.45
C LYS A 59 -18.38 -0.44 19.71
#